data_AF-E6W550-F1
#
_entry.id   AF-E6W550-F1
#
_cell.length_a   1.000
_cell.length_b   1.000
_cell.length_c   1.000
_cell.angle_alpha   90.00
_cell.angle_beta   90.00
_cell.angle_gamma   90.00
#
_symmetry.space_group_name_H-M   'P 1'
#
loop_
_entity.id
_entity.type
_entity.pdbx_description
1 polymer ?
#
loop_
_entity_poly.entity_id
_entity_poly.type
_entity_poly.pdbx_seq_one_letter_code
_entity_poly.pdbx_strand_id
1 'polypeptide(L)' 'MAFINIEKCLKDSSFLNNRFVLTSVAAKRANDLALVRDHPMISDSSYTKFPTQALEEISLGLLNAERVEAPKHD' A
#
# COMPACT_ATOMS: atom_id res chain seq x y z
N MET A 1 16.61 6.54 2.25
CA MET A 1 15.93 5.29 1.85
C MET A 1 15.10 4.82 3.03
N ALA A 2 13.77 4.78 2.93
CA ALA A 2 12.94 4.15 3.96
C ALA A 2 13.17 2.63 3.94
N PHE A 3 13.42 2.02 5.10
CA PHE A 3 13.53 0.57 5.23
C PHE A 3 12.13 -0.03 5.35
N ILE A 4 11.66 -0.70 4.28
CA ILE A 4 10.36 -1.36 4.28
C ILE A 4 10.52 -2.79 4.79
N ASN A 5 9.95 -3.06 5.96
CA ASN A 5 9.95 -4.41 6.53
C ASN A 5 8.77 -5.24 5.97
N ILE A 6 9.01 -5.95 4.86
CA ILE A 6 8.01 -6.81 4.21
C ILE A 6 7.53 -7.95 5.12
N GLU A 7 8.40 -8.49 5.98
CA GLU A 7 7.99 -9.55 6.92
C GLU A 7 6.93 -9.06 7.91
N LYS A 8 7.00 -7.79 8.32
CA LYS A 8 5.96 -7.17 9.15
C LYS A 8 4.63 -7.13 8.39
N CYS A 9 4.63 -6.77 7.11
CA CYS A 9 3.42 -6.75 6.29
C CYS A 9 2.80 -8.14 6.12
N LEU A 10 3.62 -9.18 5.95
CA LEU A 10 3.14 -10.57 5.79
C LEU A 10 2.59 -11.20 7.08
N LYS A 11 2.95 -10.63 8.24
CA LYS A 11 2.41 -11.04 9.55
C LYS A 11 1.07 -10.37 9.89
N ASP A 12 0.66 -9.35 9.13
CA ASP A 12 -0.63 -8.71 9.29
C ASP A 12 -1.77 -9.65 8.90
N SER A 13 -2.87 -9.67 9.67
CA SER A 13 -4.02 -10.54 9.43
C SER A 13 -4.63 -10.34 8.04
N SER A 14 -4.53 -9.14 7.48
CA SER A 14 -5.05 -8.80 6.15
C SER A 14 -4.25 -9.44 5.02
N PHE A 15 -3.03 -9.90 5.28
CA PHE A 15 -2.10 -10.47 4.28
C PHE A 15 -1.56 -11.85 4.70
N LEU A 16 -2.07 -12.42 5.79
CA LEU A 16 -1.52 -13.58 6.45
C LEU A 16 -1.44 -14.77 5.47
N ASN A 17 -0.21 -15.24 5.23
CA ASN A 17 0.14 -16.30 4.28
C ASN A 17 -0.17 -16.04 2.79
N ASN A 18 -0.51 -14.81 2.38
CA ASN A 18 -0.79 -14.49 0.99
C ASN A 18 0.05 -13.33 0.45
N ARG A 19 1.32 -13.63 0.17
CA ARG A 19 2.27 -12.68 -0.46
C ARG A 19 1.79 -12.13 -1.81
N PHE A 20 0.93 -12.87 -2.51
CA PHE A 20 0.37 -12.43 -3.78
C PHE A 20 -0.65 -11.31 -3.57
N VAL A 21 -1.52 -11.43 -2.54
CA VAL A 21 -2.44 -10.35 -2.15
C VAL A 21 -1.67 -9.09 -1.76
N LEU A 22 -0.61 -9.22 -0.97
CA LEU A 22 0.26 -8.07 -0.63
C LEU A 22 0.79 -7.38 -1.90
N THR A 23 1.25 -8.17 -2.87
CA THR A 23 1.79 -7.66 -4.14
C THR A 23 0.71 -6.97 -4.98
N SER A 24 -0.47 -7.58 -5.09
CA SER A 24 -1.61 -7.02 -5.83
C SER A 24 -2.12 -5.72 -5.21
N VAL A 25 -2.22 -5.66 -3.88
CA VAL A 25 -2.64 -4.46 -3.13
C VAL A 25 -1.64 -3.32 -3.31
N ALA A 26 -0.34 -3.61 -3.17
CA ALA A 26 0.71 -2.61 -3.39
C ALA A 26 0.73 -2.12 -4.85
N ALA A 27 0.56 -3.00 -5.83
CA ALA A 27 0.54 -2.65 -7.24
C ALA A 27 -0.67 -1.78 -7.60
N LYS A 28 -1.87 -2.14 -7.11
CA LYS A 28 -3.08 -1.33 -7.32
C LYS A 28 -2.91 0.06 -6.72
N ARG A 29 -2.44 0.15 -5.47
CA ARG A 29 -2.19 1.43 -4.81
C ARG A 29 -1.18 2.29 -5.56
N ALA A 30 -0.06 1.72 -5.99
CA ALA A 30 0.96 2.44 -6.75
C ALA A 30 0.40 2.99 -8.07
N ASN A 31 -0.49 2.25 -8.72
CA ASN A 31 -1.16 2.69 -9.94
C ASN A 31 -2.15 3.84 -9.67
N ASP A 32 -2.91 3.78 -8.57
CA ASP A 32 -3.84 4.85 -8.19
C ASP A 32 -3.10 6.17 -7.89
N LEU A 33 -1.94 6.09 -7.22
CA LEU A 33 -1.06 7.23 -7.00
C LEU A 33 -0.46 7.77 -8.31
N ALA A 34 -0.02 6.89 -9.21
CA ALA A 34 0.56 7.26 -10.50
C ALA A 34 -0.44 7.96 -11.43
N LEU A 35 -1.71 7.55 -11.38
CA LEU A 35 -2.79 8.13 -12.17
C LEU A 35 -3.45 9.35 -11.50
N VAL A 36 -2.91 9.82 -10.36
CA VAL A 36 -3.43 10.95 -9.58
C VAL A 36 -4.92 10.76 -9.21
N ARG A 37 -5.34 9.51 -9.04
CA ARG A 37 -6.71 9.15 -8.60
C ARG A 37 -6.87 9.25 -7.09
N ASP A 38 -5.73 9.26 -6.40
CA ASP A 38 -5.63 9.34 -4.96
C ASP A 38 -4.35 10.07 -4.53
N HIS A 39 -4.31 10.48 -3.28
CA HIS A 39 -3.16 11.13 -2.67
C HIS A 39 -2.39 10.16 -1.78
N PRO A 40 -1.06 10.30 -1.69
CA PRO A 40 -0.28 9.57 -0.70
C PRO A 40 -0.81 9.83 0.70
N MET A 41 -0.91 8.78 1.52
CA MET A 41 -1.27 8.89 2.94
C MET A 41 -0.07 9.35 3.79
N ILE A 42 1.12 9.41 3.18
CA ILE A 42 2.38 9.84 3.81
C ILE A 42 2.78 11.18 3.19
N SER A 43 2.89 12.21 4.01
CA SER A 43 3.08 13.60 3.58
C SER A 43 4.49 13.92 3.06
N ASP A 44 5.51 13.14 3.42
CA ASP A 44 6.92 13.40 3.08
C ASP A 44 7.43 12.51 1.92
N SER A 45 6.55 12.17 0.98
CA SER A 45 6.80 11.15 -0.02
C SER A 45 7.18 11.69 -1.41
N SER A 46 7.34 13.01 -1.57
CA SER A 46 7.47 13.72 -2.85
C SER A 46 8.60 13.24 -3.77
N TYR A 47 9.57 12.47 -3.26
CA TYR A 47 10.69 11.89 -4.03
C TYR A 47 10.71 10.36 -4.06
N THR A 48 9.72 9.70 -3.46
CA THR A 48 9.65 8.25 -3.34
C THR A 48 8.84 7.65 -4.49
N LYS A 49 9.35 6.57 -5.11
CA LYS A 49 8.62 5.87 -6.19
C LYS A 49 7.29 5.33 -5.68
N PHE A 50 6.22 5.40 -6.47
CA PHE A 50 4.87 4.96 -6.06
C PHE A 50 4.80 3.54 -5.48
N PRO A 51 5.51 2.51 -6.02
CA PRO A 51 5.53 1.19 -5.39
C PRO A 51 6.14 1.19 -3.99
N THR A 52 7.17 2.01 -3.77
CA THR A 52 7.81 2.16 -2.47
C THR A 52 6.88 2.87 -1.49
N GLN A 53 6.18 3.92 -1.94
CA GLN A 53 5.16 4.60 -1.11
C GLN A 53 4.02 3.67 -0.72
N ALA A 54 3.47 2.90 -1.68
CA ALA A 54 2.39 1.95 -1.42
C ALA A 54 2.79 0.88 -0.39
N LEU A 55 4.00 0.33 -0.51
CA LEU A 55 4.52 -0.64 0.46
C LEU A 55 4.78 -0.01 1.83
N GLU A 56 5.19 1.24 1.87
CA GLU A 56 5.38 1.99 3.11
C GLU A 56 4.04 2.21 3.83
N GLU A 57 3.00 2.65 3.11
CA GLU A 57 1.64 2.80 3.63
C GLU A 57 1.09 1.48 4.20
N ILE A 58 1.36 0.35 3.54
CA ILE A 58 0.99 -0.98 4.05
C ILE A 58 1.79 -1.31 5.32
N SER A 59 3.09 -1.07 5.34
CA SER A 59 3.95 -1.39 6.49
C SER A 59 3.62 -0.59 7.76
N LEU A 60 3.01 0.59 7.56
CA LEU A 60 2.51 1.47 8.60
C LEU A 60 1.06 1.14 9.01
N GLY A 61 0.40 0.19 8.34
CA GLY A 61 -0.99 -0.19 8.59
C GLY A 61 -2.00 0.86 8.11
N LEU A 62 -1.58 1.82 7.29
CA LEU A 62 -2.47 2.84 6.70
C LEU A 62 -3.30 2.23 5.56
N LEU A 63 -2.76 1.21 4.90
CA LEU A 63 -3.40 0.48 3.82
C LEU A 63 -3.46 -1.02 4.13
N ASN A 64 -4.63 -1.63 3.96
CA ASN A 64 -4.84 -3.07 4.08
C ASN A 64 -5.65 -3.60 2.87
N ALA A 65 -5.78 -4.92 2.76
CA ALA A 65 -6.47 -5.55 1.62
C ALA A 65 -7.94 -5.11 1.50
N GLU A 66 -8.64 -4.94 2.62
CA GLU A 66 -10.05 -4.56 2.67
C GLU A 66 -10.28 -3.13 2.16
N ARG A 67 -9.41 -2.18 2.52
CA ARG A 67 -9.51 -0.77 2.08
C ARG A 67 -9.26 -0.58 0.60
N VAL A 68 -8.56 -1.52 -0.05
CA VAL A 68 -8.33 -1.47 -1.50
C VAL A 68 -9.53 -2.00 -2.28
N GLU A 69 -10.36 -2.87 -1.71
CA GLU A 69 -11.56 -3.39 -2.38
C GLU A 69 -12.82 -2.56 -2.15
N ALA A 70 -12.88 -1.71 -1.12
CA ALA A 70 -14.05 -0.89 -0.84
C ALA A 70 -14.42 0.00 -2.05
N PRO A 71 -15.57 -0.23 -2.71
CA PRO A 71 -16.06 0.69 -3.72
C PRO A 71 -16.43 2.00 -3.04
N LYS A 72 -16.06 3.14 -3.66
CA LYS A 72 -16.60 4.44 -3.30
C LYS A 72 -18.13 4.38 -3.53
N HIS A 73 -18.89 4.11 -2.47
CA HIS A 73 -20.31 4.43 -2.42
C HIS A 73 -20.42 5.88 -1.95
N ASP A 74 -20.59 6.78 -2.93
CA ASP A 74 -21.53 7.91 -2.95
C ASP A 74 -21.36 8.69 -4.27
#